data_AF-A0A0F2RKG0-F1
#
_entry.id   AF-A0A0F2RKG0-F1
#
_cell.length_a   1.000
_cell.length_b   1.000
_cell.length_c   1.000
_cell.angle_alpha   90.00
_cell.angle_beta   90.00
_cell.angle_gamma   90.00
#
_symmetry.space_group_name_H-M   'P 1'
#
loop_
_entity.id
_entity.type
_entity.pdbx_description
1 polymer ?
#
loop_
_entity_poly.entity_id
_entity_poly.type
_entity_poly.pdbx_seq_one_letter_code
_entity_poly.pdbx_strand_id
1 'polypeptide(L)'
;MVAAIRLGREMSGREKEVALIRRANKAAAVGRLMLGELLDWADYISVVAEDLDSLPRRHLKSGKIDVRNRLGPEIENFCRNNFLRYDDRVLERLYDDVLNTLGLELPLAEFQERYAEFKPKVLRGHPLHATVCISLWGLQFKFPEDFFSKDIIESLNALSECDKLLKPYQSSNHRRATLERDQIAPIIRKREYVARAGILACFNLLESFLNGLAWEFQRADHRYQSLSNNKQKLVHDGSFRDKLLQYPEILTGISLWTEDDKLVRGYLERVKPFRDSLVHASPFSQPERYGGLDKLRHVYLIDGEKTRDAATLTVAIIGEIWTHVRGGAVDEPIWFQELRSKTLERGA
;
A
#
# COMPACT_ATOMS: atom_id res chain seq x y z
N MET A 1 -2.40 39.47 29.09
CA MET A 1 -2.46 40.35 27.90
C MET A 1 -1.19 41.20 27.87
N VAL A 2 -0.07 40.64 27.40
CA VAL A 2 1.14 41.39 27.03
C VAL A 2 1.60 40.79 25.71
N ALA A 3 1.00 41.30 24.64
CA ALA A 3 1.38 41.02 23.28
C ALA A 3 2.18 42.20 22.74
N ALA A 4 3.08 41.86 21.80
CA ALA A 4 3.75 42.74 20.85
C ALA A 4 4.83 43.67 21.41
N ILE A 5 6.09 43.24 21.24
CA ILE A 5 7.15 43.94 20.46
C ILE A 5 8.28 42.91 20.27
N ARG A 6 8.33 42.28 19.10
CA ARG A 6 9.58 41.74 18.51
C ARG A 6 9.67 42.32 17.10
N LEU A 7 9.95 43.61 17.05
CA LEU A 7 10.38 44.30 15.84
C LEU A 7 11.76 43.75 15.43
N GLY A 8 11.96 43.56 14.13
CA GLY A 8 13.06 42.85 13.48
C GLY A 8 14.45 43.13 14.07
N ARG A 9 14.91 42.25 14.96
CA ARG A 9 16.33 42.14 15.29
C ARG A 9 16.98 41.38 14.14
N GLU A 10 17.85 42.03 13.37
CA GLU A 10 18.65 41.34 12.37
C GLU A 10 19.46 40.24 13.06
N MET A 11 19.32 39.00 12.57
CA MET A 11 20.09 37.88 13.11
C MET A 11 21.58 38.19 13.06
N SER A 12 22.28 37.93 14.17
CA SER A 12 23.72 38.11 14.23
C SER A 12 24.43 37.18 13.23
N GLY A 13 25.64 37.55 12.80
CA GLY A 13 26.40 36.71 11.86
C GLY A 13 26.64 35.28 12.38
N ARG A 14 26.74 35.12 13.70
CA ARG A 14 26.84 33.82 14.37
C ARG A 14 25.53 33.04 14.29
N GLU A 15 24.40 33.66 14.59
CA GLU A 15 23.08 33.02 14.49
C GLU A 15 22.79 32.55 13.07
N LYS A 16 23.20 33.32 12.06
CA LYS A 16 23.09 32.93 10.65
C LYS A 16 23.95 31.70 10.32
N GLU A 17 25.16 31.61 10.86
CA GLU A 17 26.04 30.44 10.69
C GLU A 17 25.47 29.19 11.37
N VAL A 18 24.99 29.31 12.60
CA VAL A 18 24.36 28.21 13.34
C VAL A 18 23.10 27.72 12.62
N ALA A 19 22.22 28.63 12.20
CA ALA A 19 20.99 28.28 11.50
C ALA A 19 21.27 27.56 10.16
N LEU A 20 22.30 27.98 9.43
CA LEU A 20 22.73 27.31 8.20
C LEU A 20 23.18 25.87 8.45
N ILE A 21 24.02 25.65 9.46
CA ILE A 21 24.54 24.32 9.81
C ILE A 21 23.39 23.42 10.29
N ARG A 22 22.54 23.90 11.20
CA ARG A 22 21.37 23.15 11.67
C ARG A 22 20.45 22.72 10.53
N ARG A 23 20.13 23.64 9.62
CA ARG A 23 19.29 23.35 8.46
C ARG A 23 19.90 22.26 7.59
N ALA A 24 21.17 22.41 7.23
CA ALA A 24 21.86 21.44 6.38
C ALA A 24 21.93 20.05 7.04
N ASN A 25 22.24 19.99 8.34
CA ASN A 25 22.25 18.73 9.10
C ASN A 25 20.88 18.05 9.10
N LYS A 26 19.80 18.79 9.38
CA LYS A 26 18.42 18.27 9.34
C LYS A 26 18.04 17.79 7.94
N ALA A 27 18.32 18.60 6.92
CA ALA A 27 18.00 18.28 5.53
C ALA A 27 18.75 17.02 5.05
N ALA A 28 20.04 16.90 5.39
CA ALA A 28 20.81 15.70 5.09
C ALA A 28 20.28 14.48 5.85
N ALA A 29 19.95 14.62 7.14
CA ALA A 29 19.42 13.52 7.94
C ALA A 29 18.11 12.95 7.39
N VAL A 30 17.16 13.81 7.00
CA VAL A 30 15.91 13.34 6.39
C VAL A 30 16.13 12.77 5.00
N GLY A 31 17.06 13.31 4.21
CA GLY A 31 17.46 12.73 2.93
C GLY A 31 17.99 11.30 3.08
N ARG A 32 18.92 11.09 4.01
CA ARG A 32 19.48 9.77 4.35
C ARG A 32 18.43 8.82 4.91
N LEU A 33 17.53 9.31 5.77
CA LEU A 33 16.39 8.53 6.26
C LEU A 33 15.53 8.04 5.11
N MET A 34 15.18 8.91 4.15
CA MET A 34 14.38 8.55 2.97
C MET A 34 15.09 7.57 2.03
N LEU A 35 16.42 7.54 2.04
CA LEU A 35 17.23 6.56 1.32
C LEU A 35 17.37 5.22 2.07
N GLY A 36 16.90 5.13 3.32
CA GLY A 36 17.05 3.93 4.16
C GLY A 36 18.48 3.74 4.68
N GLU A 37 19.27 4.80 4.76
CA GLU A 37 20.69 4.75 5.15
C GLU A 37 20.90 4.83 6.68
N LEU A 38 19.84 5.06 7.46
CA LEU A 38 19.90 5.16 8.92
C LEU A 38 19.51 3.84 9.56
N LEU A 39 20.24 3.45 10.61
CA LEU A 39 20.02 2.18 11.31
C LEU A 39 18.97 2.33 12.43
N ASP A 40 18.95 3.48 13.09
CA ASP A 40 18.05 3.76 14.20
C ASP A 40 17.67 5.24 14.32
N TRP A 41 16.75 5.53 15.24
CA TRP A 41 16.30 6.90 15.51
C TRP A 41 17.32 7.73 16.29
N ALA A 42 18.26 7.10 17.01
CA ALA A 42 19.29 7.85 17.72
C ALA A 42 20.24 8.54 16.73
N ASP A 43 20.62 7.83 15.66
CA ASP A 43 21.38 8.39 14.54
C ASP A 43 20.64 9.59 13.92
N TYR A 44 19.33 9.47 13.69
CA TYR A 44 18.50 10.53 13.13
C TYR A 44 18.43 11.79 14.03
N ILE A 45 18.36 11.59 15.34
CA ILE A 45 18.24 12.68 16.33
C ILE A 45 19.61 13.34 16.60
N SER A 46 20.71 12.58 16.46
CA SER A 46 22.07 13.04 16.79
C SER A 46 22.47 14.34 16.07
N VAL A 47 21.91 14.59 14.89
CA VAL A 47 22.25 15.73 14.03
C VAL A 47 21.86 17.10 14.61
N VAL A 48 20.98 17.12 15.62
CA VAL A 48 20.58 18.32 16.39
C VAL A 48 21.01 18.26 17.86
N ALA A 49 21.69 17.20 18.29
CA ALA A 49 22.13 17.02 19.67
C ALA A 49 23.33 17.91 20.05
N GLU A 50 24.12 18.35 19.06
CA GLU A 50 25.25 19.25 19.29
C GLU A 50 24.77 20.67 19.61
N ASP A 51 25.22 21.22 20.73
CA ASP A 51 24.97 22.61 21.11
C ASP A 51 25.86 23.58 20.31
N LEU A 52 25.46 23.81 19.07
CA LEU A 52 26.15 24.75 18.17
C LEU A 52 26.21 26.19 18.72
N ASP A 53 25.31 26.56 19.64
CA ASP A 53 25.25 27.90 20.22
C ASP A 53 26.38 28.14 21.24
N SER A 54 27.00 27.10 21.80
CA SER A 54 28.17 27.21 22.68
C SER A 54 29.52 27.02 21.96
N LEU A 55 29.54 26.55 20.70
CA LEU A 55 30.79 26.27 19.99
C LEU A 55 31.62 27.53 19.65
N PRO A 56 32.97 27.48 19.73
CA PRO A 56 33.80 28.61 19.29
C PRO A 56 33.59 28.93 17.81
N ARG A 57 33.64 30.22 17.44
CA ARG A 57 33.35 30.67 16.06
C ARG A 57 34.21 30.00 14.98
N ARG A 58 35.43 29.58 15.30
CA ARG A 58 36.30 28.81 14.39
C ARG A 58 35.66 27.49 13.96
N HIS A 59 34.99 26.78 14.89
CA HIS A 59 34.28 25.54 14.59
C HIS A 59 33.04 25.80 13.73
N LEU A 60 32.29 26.88 14.00
CA LEU A 60 31.16 27.28 13.14
C LEU A 60 31.60 27.61 11.70
N LYS A 61 32.75 28.27 11.52
CA LYS A 61 33.32 28.49 10.18
C LYS A 61 33.68 27.17 9.50
N SER A 62 34.24 26.20 10.23
CA SER A 62 34.51 24.87 9.70
C SER A 62 33.24 24.13 9.29
N GLY A 63 32.20 24.17 10.14
CA GLY A 63 30.88 23.59 9.83
C GLY A 63 30.25 24.24 8.60
N LYS A 64 30.33 25.56 8.46
CA LYS A 64 29.87 26.27 7.26
C LYS A 64 30.61 25.82 5.99
N ILE A 65 31.92 25.56 6.10
CA ILE A 65 32.72 25.03 4.98
C ILE A 65 32.29 23.60 4.64
N ASP A 66 32.04 22.75 5.65
CA ASP A 66 31.52 21.39 5.44
C ASP A 66 30.14 21.40 4.77
N VAL A 67 29.25 22.31 5.21
CA VAL A 67 27.97 22.54 4.55
C VAL A 67 28.17 22.90 3.08
N ARG A 68 29.08 23.83 2.78
CA ARG A 68 29.31 24.25 1.40
C ARG A 68 29.90 23.15 0.51
N ASN A 69 30.84 22.38 1.05
CA ASN A 69 31.67 21.48 0.24
C ASN A 69 31.14 20.05 0.19
N ARG A 70 30.35 19.62 1.19
CA ARG A 70 29.88 18.23 1.34
C ARG A 70 28.36 18.15 1.45
N LEU A 71 27.76 18.70 2.51
CA LEU A 71 26.33 18.52 2.77
C LEU A 71 25.45 19.21 1.72
N GLY A 72 25.81 20.41 1.28
CA GLY A 72 25.10 21.14 0.24
C GLY A 72 24.99 20.34 -1.07
N PRO A 73 26.12 19.90 -1.66
CA PRO A 73 26.08 19.02 -2.83
C PRO A 73 25.31 17.71 -2.61
N GLU A 74 25.40 17.11 -1.43
CA GLU A 74 24.65 15.89 -1.05
C GLU A 74 23.14 16.15 -1.09
N ILE A 75 22.68 17.20 -0.40
CA ILE A 75 21.27 17.63 -0.33
C ILE A 75 20.75 18.01 -1.72
N GLU A 76 21.52 18.81 -2.48
CA GLU A 76 21.16 19.21 -3.83
C GLU A 76 21.02 18.00 -4.75
N ASN A 77 21.95 17.04 -4.68
CA ASN A 77 21.88 15.83 -5.47
C ASN A 77 20.65 14.99 -5.10
N PHE A 78 20.39 14.81 -3.80
CA PHE A 78 19.20 14.11 -3.32
C PHE A 78 17.92 14.78 -3.84
N CYS A 79 17.79 16.08 -3.65
CA CYS A 79 16.59 16.81 -4.05
C CYS A 79 16.40 16.81 -5.57
N ARG A 80 17.47 17.07 -6.32
CA ARG A 80 17.47 17.01 -7.79
C ARG A 80 17.09 15.64 -8.31
N ASN A 81 17.40 14.56 -7.59
CA ASN A 81 17.03 13.23 -8.03
C ASN A 81 15.59 12.87 -7.71
N ASN A 82 15.00 13.44 -6.64
CA ASN A 82 13.72 12.99 -6.10
C ASN A 82 12.55 13.95 -6.34
N PHE A 83 12.76 15.26 -6.39
CA PHE A 83 11.69 16.27 -6.42
C PHE A 83 11.77 17.21 -7.62
N LEU A 84 10.62 17.73 -8.08
CA LEU A 84 10.54 18.74 -9.16
C LEU A 84 10.86 20.15 -8.67
N ARG A 85 10.39 20.50 -7.47
CA ARG A 85 10.67 21.76 -6.77
C ARG A 85 11.19 21.43 -5.39
N TYR A 86 12.33 22.02 -5.00
CA TYR A 86 12.94 21.75 -3.70
C TYR A 86 13.60 23.00 -3.13
N ASP A 87 13.60 23.06 -1.80
CA ASP A 87 14.33 24.03 -0.97
C ASP A 87 14.77 23.28 0.29
N ASP A 88 15.98 23.54 0.79
CA ASP A 88 16.50 22.97 2.04
C ASP A 88 15.56 23.24 3.22
N ARG A 89 14.80 24.34 3.18
CA ARG A 89 13.77 24.66 4.19
C ARG A 89 12.63 23.65 4.21
N VAL A 90 12.29 23.05 3.07
CA VAL A 90 11.27 22.01 2.99
C VAL A 90 11.74 20.77 3.71
N LEU A 91 12.98 20.35 3.47
CA LEU A 91 13.56 19.19 4.14
C LEU A 91 13.77 19.41 5.64
N GLU A 92 14.11 20.64 6.05
CA GLU A 92 14.15 21.02 7.47
C GLU A 92 12.78 20.86 8.15
N ARG A 93 11.70 21.33 7.52
CA ARG A 93 10.33 21.13 8.06
C ARG A 93 9.93 19.67 8.07
N LEU A 94 10.26 18.93 7.01
CA LEU A 94 10.02 17.49 6.94
C LEU A 94 10.75 16.74 8.05
N TYR A 95 11.98 17.15 8.36
CA TYR A 95 12.74 16.60 9.49
C TYR A 95 11.99 16.78 10.81
N ASP A 96 11.52 18.00 11.08
CA ASP A 96 10.82 18.30 12.33
C ASP A 96 9.51 17.51 12.44
N ASP A 97 8.76 17.38 11.35
CA ASP A 97 7.51 16.60 11.33
C ASP A 97 7.79 15.10 11.55
N VAL A 98 8.80 14.54 10.88
CA VAL A 98 9.21 13.14 11.10
C VAL A 98 9.67 12.90 12.53
N LEU A 99 10.43 13.84 13.11
CA LEU A 99 10.93 13.74 14.48
C LEU A 99 9.77 13.72 15.50
N ASN A 100 8.74 14.54 15.29
CA ASN A 100 7.59 14.64 16.19
C ASN A 100 6.80 13.34 16.29
N THR A 101 6.75 12.55 15.23
CA THR A 101 5.97 11.30 15.16
C THR A 101 6.81 10.03 15.04
N LEU A 102 8.15 10.15 15.02
CA LEU A 102 9.09 9.05 14.73
C LEU A 102 8.71 8.31 13.44
N GLY A 103 8.58 9.08 12.36
CA GLY A 103 8.13 8.62 11.05
C GLY A 103 7.12 9.58 10.46
N LEU A 104 6.68 9.31 9.23
CA LEU A 104 5.63 10.09 8.57
C LEU A 104 4.78 9.16 7.72
N GLU A 105 3.47 9.28 7.82
CA GLU A 105 2.52 8.63 6.92
C GLU A 105 1.47 9.64 6.47
N LEU A 106 1.46 9.99 5.17
CA LEU A 106 0.55 10.97 4.59
C LEU A 106 0.09 10.56 3.19
N PRO A 107 -1.16 10.86 2.78
CA PRO A 107 -1.56 10.73 1.39
C PRO A 107 -0.60 11.47 0.45
N LEU A 108 -0.30 10.89 -0.72
CA LEU A 108 0.65 11.46 -1.68
C LEU A 108 0.34 12.91 -2.03
N ALA A 109 -0.92 13.22 -2.31
CA ALA A 109 -1.36 14.58 -2.63
C ALA A 109 -1.07 15.57 -1.48
N GLU A 110 -1.33 15.16 -0.23
CA GLU A 110 -1.06 15.99 0.94
C GLU A 110 0.45 16.19 1.16
N PHE A 111 1.24 15.13 0.97
CA PHE A 111 2.69 15.23 1.04
C PHE A 111 3.25 16.22 0.00
N GLN A 112 2.79 16.12 -1.25
CA GLN A 112 3.25 16.99 -2.33
C GLN A 112 2.82 18.46 -2.11
N GLU A 113 1.65 18.69 -1.52
CA GLU A 113 1.17 20.03 -1.14
C GLU A 113 2.00 20.63 0.00
N ARG A 114 2.29 19.84 1.05
CA ARG A 114 2.99 20.32 2.25
C ARG A 114 4.49 20.51 2.03
N TYR A 115 5.11 19.59 1.29
CA TYR A 115 6.56 19.52 1.18
C TYR A 115 7.04 19.77 -0.25
N ALA A 116 6.99 18.76 -1.10
CA ALA A 116 7.57 18.81 -2.43
C ALA A 116 6.94 17.77 -3.37
N GLU A 117 6.77 18.17 -4.63
CA GLU A 117 6.30 17.30 -5.68
C GLU A 117 7.41 16.32 -6.10
N PHE A 118 7.15 15.01 -6.02
CA PHE A 118 8.05 13.99 -6.54
C PHE A 118 8.24 14.08 -8.05
N LYS A 119 9.42 13.68 -8.53
CA LYS A 119 9.66 13.47 -9.96
C LYS A 119 8.86 12.27 -10.47
N PRO A 120 8.37 12.30 -11.73
CA PRO A 120 7.63 11.16 -12.31
C PRO A 120 8.36 9.83 -12.22
N LYS A 121 9.70 9.82 -12.33
CA LYS A 121 10.51 8.60 -12.22
C LYS A 121 10.45 7.94 -10.83
N VAL A 122 10.22 8.72 -9.77
CA VAL A 122 10.12 8.22 -8.38
C VAL A 122 8.75 7.61 -8.13
N LEU A 123 7.70 8.17 -8.76
CA LEU A 123 6.33 7.67 -8.68
C LEU A 123 6.04 6.54 -9.67
N ARG A 124 7.05 6.10 -10.44
CA ARG A 124 6.83 5.11 -11.50
C ARG A 124 6.32 3.80 -10.91
N GLY A 125 5.13 3.39 -11.35
CA GLY A 125 4.47 2.16 -10.87
C GLY A 125 3.63 2.34 -9.61
N HIS A 126 3.55 3.55 -9.05
CA HIS A 126 2.70 3.86 -7.90
C HIS A 126 1.44 4.62 -8.33
N PRO A 127 0.26 4.30 -7.78
CA PRO A 127 -0.96 4.99 -8.10
C PRO A 127 -1.03 6.36 -7.40
N LEU A 128 -1.90 7.24 -7.90
CA LEU A 128 -2.07 8.59 -7.35
C LEU A 128 -2.69 8.61 -5.94
N HIS A 129 -3.39 7.54 -5.55
CA HIS A 129 -3.95 7.37 -4.21
C HIS A 129 -2.97 6.75 -3.20
N ALA A 130 -1.68 6.63 -3.56
CA ALA A 130 -0.68 6.09 -2.63
C ALA A 130 -0.50 6.97 -1.39
N THR A 131 -0.06 6.34 -0.31
CA THR A 131 0.39 6.97 0.93
C THR A 131 1.91 7.00 0.96
N VAL A 132 2.49 8.17 1.16
CA VAL A 132 3.91 8.36 1.41
C VAL A 132 4.20 7.93 2.85
N CYS A 133 5.11 6.98 3.01
CA CYS A 133 5.60 6.52 4.30
C CYS A 133 7.11 6.79 4.38
N ILE A 134 7.55 7.50 5.42
CA ILE A 134 8.96 7.70 5.75
C ILE A 134 9.24 7.08 7.11
N SER A 135 10.22 6.19 7.14
CA SER A 135 10.60 5.43 8.33
C SER A 135 12.08 5.03 8.24
N LEU A 136 12.59 4.26 9.21
CA LEU A 136 13.95 3.70 9.14
C LEU A 136 14.16 2.80 7.92
N TRP A 137 13.08 2.31 7.30
CA TRP A 137 13.12 1.51 6.08
C TRP A 137 13.12 2.33 4.80
N GLY A 138 13.36 3.65 4.88
CA GLY A 138 13.35 4.53 3.73
C GLY A 138 12.00 5.17 3.44
N LEU A 139 11.96 5.84 2.30
CA LEU A 139 10.76 6.32 1.63
C LEU A 139 10.06 5.13 0.95
N GLN A 140 8.77 4.97 1.25
CA GLN A 140 7.91 3.95 0.66
C GLN A 140 6.61 4.59 0.16
N PHE A 141 6.04 4.04 -0.90
CA PHE A 141 4.71 4.36 -1.38
C PHE A 141 3.79 3.17 -1.10
N LYS A 142 2.96 3.31 -0.09
CA LYS A 142 2.05 2.26 0.40
C LYS A 142 0.67 2.45 -0.23
N PHE A 143 0.08 1.39 -0.78
CA PHE A 143 -1.28 1.40 -1.29
C PHE A 143 -1.90 0.00 -1.17
N PRO A 144 -3.22 -0.13 -0.99
CA PRO A 144 -3.85 -1.40 -0.61
C PRO A 144 -3.65 -2.54 -1.61
N GLU A 145 -3.65 -2.23 -2.91
CA GLU A 145 -3.54 -3.23 -3.98
C GLU A 145 -2.21 -4.02 -3.89
N ASP A 146 -1.11 -3.34 -3.54
CA ASP A 146 0.19 -3.98 -3.35
C ASP A 146 0.24 -4.87 -2.10
N PHE A 147 -0.41 -4.47 -1.01
CA PHE A 147 -0.50 -5.32 0.18
C PHE A 147 -1.33 -6.57 -0.07
N PHE A 148 -2.53 -6.41 -0.63
CA PHE A 148 -3.41 -7.57 -0.84
C PHE A 148 -2.89 -8.51 -1.92
N SER A 149 -2.18 -8.01 -2.94
CA SER A 149 -1.53 -8.89 -3.92
C SER A 149 -0.44 -9.75 -3.27
N LYS A 150 0.40 -9.15 -2.40
CA LYS A 150 1.42 -9.86 -1.63
C LYS A 150 0.81 -10.85 -0.63
N ASP A 151 -0.30 -10.49 0.02
CA ASP A 151 -1.03 -11.40 0.92
C ASP A 151 -1.56 -12.64 0.18
N ILE A 152 -2.04 -12.48 -1.06
CA ILE A 152 -2.45 -13.61 -1.90
C ILE A 152 -1.24 -14.48 -2.26
N ILE A 153 -0.12 -13.88 -2.69
CA ILE A 153 1.12 -14.60 -3.02
C ILE A 153 1.61 -15.42 -1.82
N GLU A 154 1.67 -14.81 -0.64
CA GLU A 154 2.10 -15.48 0.60
C GLU A 154 1.14 -16.58 1.02
N SER A 155 -0.17 -16.36 0.89
CA SER A 155 -1.18 -17.39 1.14
C SER A 155 -0.98 -18.59 0.21
N LEU A 156 -0.74 -18.36 -1.09
CA LEU A 156 -0.48 -19.43 -2.06
C LEU A 156 0.84 -20.17 -1.79
N ASN A 157 1.89 -19.46 -1.37
CA ASN A 157 3.16 -20.05 -0.95
C ASN A 157 2.98 -20.97 0.25
N ALA A 158 2.37 -20.45 1.31
CA ALA A 158 2.12 -21.17 2.55
C ALA A 158 1.19 -22.39 2.33
N LEU A 159 0.19 -22.29 1.45
CA LEU A 159 -0.65 -23.43 1.07
C LEU A 159 0.16 -24.55 0.44
N SER A 160 1.08 -24.24 -0.48
CA SER A 160 1.93 -25.24 -1.11
C SER A 160 2.90 -25.88 -0.13
N GLU A 161 3.46 -25.10 0.79
CA GLU A 161 4.28 -25.61 1.87
C GLU A 161 3.48 -26.60 2.74
N CYS A 162 2.28 -26.22 3.17
CA CYS A 162 1.41 -27.08 3.96
C CYS A 162 1.03 -28.37 3.19
N ASP A 163 0.70 -28.27 1.90
CA ASP A 163 0.37 -29.43 1.08
C ASP A 163 1.58 -30.39 0.96
N LYS A 164 2.80 -29.86 0.81
CA LYS A 164 4.04 -30.67 0.81
C LYS A 164 4.25 -31.38 2.14
N LEU A 165 4.04 -30.68 3.25
CA LEU A 165 4.18 -31.24 4.60
C LEU A 165 3.10 -32.28 4.92
N LEU A 166 1.88 -32.13 4.39
CA LEU A 166 0.78 -33.08 4.60
C LEU A 166 0.87 -34.32 3.70
N LYS A 167 1.57 -34.24 2.56
CA LYS A 167 1.68 -35.32 1.57
C LYS A 167 2.08 -36.69 2.17
N PRO A 168 3.07 -36.81 3.08
CA PRO A 168 3.43 -38.09 3.69
C PRO A 168 2.30 -38.74 4.51
N TYR A 169 1.37 -37.94 5.02
CA TYR A 169 0.29 -38.40 5.89
C TYR A 169 -1.00 -38.77 5.14
N GLN A 170 -1.14 -38.37 3.86
CA GLN A 170 -2.36 -38.60 3.07
C GLN A 170 -2.70 -40.09 2.87
N SER A 171 -1.68 -40.95 2.78
CA SER A 171 -1.82 -42.40 2.61
C SER A 171 -1.64 -43.17 3.93
N SER A 172 -1.46 -42.48 5.05
CA SER A 172 -1.26 -43.12 6.35
C SER A 172 -2.57 -43.72 6.86
N ASN A 173 -2.51 -44.93 7.44
CA ASN A 173 -3.67 -45.51 8.09
C ASN A 173 -4.08 -44.70 9.34
N HIS A 174 -5.34 -44.82 9.75
CA HIS A 174 -5.91 -44.05 10.86
C HIS A 174 -5.11 -44.19 12.17
N ARG A 175 -4.57 -45.39 12.45
CA ARG A 175 -3.78 -45.64 13.67
C ARG A 175 -2.51 -44.80 13.70
N ARG A 176 -1.79 -44.70 12.56
CA ARG A 176 -0.59 -43.87 12.44
C ARG A 176 -0.91 -42.38 12.51
N ALA A 177 -1.95 -41.94 11.81
CA ALA A 177 -2.39 -40.53 11.85
C ALA A 177 -2.77 -40.07 13.27
N THR A 178 -3.36 -40.96 14.08
CA THR A 178 -3.68 -40.67 15.48
C THR A 178 -2.42 -40.52 16.36
N LEU A 179 -1.38 -41.32 16.10
CA LEU A 179 -0.10 -41.20 16.83
C LEU A 179 0.66 -39.92 16.44
N GLU A 180 0.54 -39.48 15.18
CA GLU A 180 1.22 -38.29 14.66
C GLU A 180 0.34 -37.03 14.73
N ARG A 181 -0.81 -37.09 15.43
CA ARG A 181 -1.82 -36.02 15.48
C ARG A 181 -1.25 -34.66 15.86
N ASP A 182 -0.36 -34.61 16.84
CA ASP A 182 0.24 -33.36 17.33
C ASP A 182 1.17 -32.70 16.31
N GLN A 183 1.70 -33.48 15.35
CA GLN A 183 2.50 -32.97 14.24
C GLN A 183 1.61 -32.51 13.07
N ILE A 184 0.55 -33.27 12.77
CA ILE A 184 -0.36 -33.00 11.64
C ILE A 184 -1.27 -31.79 11.93
N ALA A 185 -1.80 -31.68 13.15
CA ALA A 185 -2.83 -30.71 13.48
C ALA A 185 -2.38 -29.24 13.32
N PRO A 186 -1.16 -28.82 13.72
CA PRO A 186 -0.67 -27.47 13.43
C PRO A 186 -0.59 -27.16 11.93
N ILE A 187 -0.21 -28.13 11.10
CA ILE A 187 -0.10 -27.95 9.65
C ILE A 187 -1.49 -27.77 9.03
N ILE A 188 -2.48 -28.57 9.43
CA ILE A 188 -3.87 -28.40 8.99
C ILE A 188 -4.41 -27.03 9.41
N ARG A 189 -4.20 -26.62 10.67
CA ARG A 189 -4.63 -25.30 11.15
C ARG A 189 -3.99 -24.15 10.37
N LYS A 190 -2.67 -24.22 10.10
CA LYS A 190 -1.96 -23.24 9.26
C LYS A 190 -2.59 -23.21 7.87
N ARG A 191 -2.78 -24.36 7.23
CA ARG A 191 -3.38 -24.50 5.89
C ARG A 191 -4.76 -23.86 5.79
N GLU A 192 -5.64 -24.14 6.76
CA GLU A 192 -6.98 -23.54 6.78
C GLU A 192 -6.94 -22.03 7.04
N TYR A 193 -6.07 -21.58 7.95
CA TYR A 193 -5.88 -20.15 8.23
C TYR A 193 -5.46 -19.39 6.96
N VAL A 194 -4.43 -19.89 6.27
CA VAL A 194 -3.93 -19.23 5.05
C VAL A 194 -4.91 -19.31 3.88
N ALA A 195 -5.72 -20.37 3.80
CA ALA A 195 -6.81 -20.44 2.82
C ALA A 195 -7.85 -19.34 3.04
N ARG A 196 -8.30 -19.17 4.29
CA ARG A 196 -9.25 -18.10 4.66
C ARG A 196 -8.66 -16.71 4.42
N ALA A 197 -7.40 -16.50 4.79
CA ALA A 197 -6.70 -15.24 4.54
C ALA A 197 -6.61 -14.93 3.04
N GLY A 198 -6.25 -15.92 2.21
CA GLY A 198 -6.16 -15.77 0.76
C GLY A 198 -7.49 -15.39 0.10
N ILE A 199 -8.62 -16.00 0.52
CA ILE A 199 -9.96 -15.62 0.04
C ILE A 199 -10.29 -14.16 0.39
N LEU A 200 -10.00 -13.73 1.63
CA LEU A 200 -10.23 -12.34 2.05
C LEU A 200 -9.37 -11.36 1.25
N ALA A 201 -8.09 -11.68 1.06
CA ALA A 201 -7.18 -10.86 0.28
C ALA A 201 -7.63 -10.75 -1.20
N CYS A 202 -8.12 -11.83 -1.80
CA CYS A 202 -8.70 -11.81 -3.15
C CYS A 202 -9.90 -10.85 -3.28
N PHE A 203 -10.80 -10.86 -2.29
CA PHE A 203 -11.94 -9.94 -2.27
C PHE A 203 -11.48 -8.49 -2.09
N ASN A 204 -10.65 -8.25 -1.08
CA ASN A 204 -10.20 -6.91 -0.74
C ASN A 204 -9.33 -6.30 -1.84
N LEU A 205 -8.52 -7.10 -2.56
CA LEU A 205 -7.74 -6.64 -3.70
C LEU A 205 -8.63 -6.11 -4.82
N LEU A 206 -9.66 -6.86 -5.22
CA LEU A 206 -10.56 -6.43 -6.28
C LEU A 206 -11.36 -5.20 -5.84
N GLU A 207 -11.84 -5.18 -4.59
CA GLU A 207 -12.54 -4.02 -4.05
C GLU A 207 -11.64 -2.77 -4.00
N SER A 208 -10.40 -2.89 -3.52
CA SER A 208 -9.45 -1.78 -3.48
C SER A 208 -9.09 -1.29 -4.87
N PHE A 209 -8.85 -2.21 -5.81
CA PHE A 209 -8.56 -1.88 -7.20
C PHE A 209 -9.70 -1.08 -7.86
N LEU A 210 -10.94 -1.54 -7.71
CA LEU A 210 -12.12 -0.83 -8.22
C LEU A 210 -12.26 0.56 -7.58
N ASN A 211 -12.04 0.66 -6.27
CA ASN A 211 -12.08 1.94 -5.56
C ASN A 211 -10.94 2.88 -6.00
N GLY A 212 -9.75 2.34 -6.28
CA GLY A 212 -8.62 3.11 -6.82
C GLY A 212 -8.92 3.69 -8.20
N LEU A 213 -9.54 2.90 -9.09
CA LEU A 213 -10.00 3.40 -10.39
C LEU A 213 -11.05 4.51 -10.26
N ALA A 214 -12.03 4.32 -9.38
CA ALA A 214 -13.04 5.34 -9.09
C ALA A 214 -12.43 6.63 -8.54
N TRP A 215 -11.48 6.51 -7.61
CA TRP A 215 -10.77 7.64 -7.01
C TRP A 215 -10.01 8.45 -8.07
N GLU A 216 -9.30 7.76 -8.97
CA GLU A 216 -8.56 8.42 -10.05
C GLU A 216 -9.52 9.14 -11.00
N PHE A 217 -10.59 8.48 -11.42
CA PHE A 217 -11.58 9.06 -12.33
C PHE A 217 -12.25 10.30 -11.74
N GLN A 218 -12.62 10.27 -10.46
CA GLN A 218 -13.22 11.41 -9.78
C GLN A 218 -12.33 12.66 -9.79
N ARG A 219 -11.00 12.48 -9.76
CA ARG A 219 -10.05 13.60 -9.63
C ARG A 219 -9.42 14.03 -10.95
N ALA A 220 -9.17 13.09 -11.85
CA ALA A 220 -8.44 13.34 -13.09
C ALA A 220 -9.35 13.55 -14.30
N ASP A 221 -10.61 13.09 -14.25
CA ASP A 221 -11.50 13.09 -15.40
C ASP A 221 -12.66 14.10 -15.26
N HIS A 222 -12.70 15.08 -16.16
CA HIS A 222 -13.76 16.07 -16.25
C HIS A 222 -15.15 15.44 -16.48
N ARG A 223 -15.22 14.24 -17.06
CA ARG A 223 -16.47 13.50 -17.28
C ARG A 223 -17.17 13.11 -15.98
N TYR A 224 -16.47 13.04 -14.85
CA TYR A 224 -17.11 12.76 -13.56
C TYR A 224 -18.22 13.78 -13.23
N GLN A 225 -17.96 15.07 -13.49
CA GLN A 225 -18.91 16.14 -13.19
C GLN A 225 -20.14 16.11 -14.11
N SER A 226 -20.04 15.51 -15.30
CA SER A 226 -21.16 15.37 -16.23
C SER A 226 -21.97 14.08 -16.03
N LEU A 227 -21.56 13.19 -15.13
CA LEU A 227 -22.35 12.01 -14.77
C LEU A 227 -23.65 12.39 -14.07
N SER A 228 -24.69 11.55 -14.25
CA SER A 228 -25.91 11.64 -13.44
C SER A 228 -25.61 11.46 -11.94
N ASN A 229 -26.42 12.05 -11.07
CA ASN A 229 -26.31 11.91 -9.61
C ASN A 229 -26.25 10.44 -9.15
N ASN A 230 -26.98 9.55 -9.83
CA ASN A 230 -26.97 8.11 -9.53
C ASN A 230 -25.60 7.48 -9.83
N LYS A 231 -25.01 7.79 -11.00
CA LYS A 231 -23.66 7.31 -11.37
C LYS A 231 -22.58 7.92 -10.46
N GLN A 232 -22.69 9.20 -10.08
CA GLN A 232 -21.78 9.82 -9.11
C GLN A 232 -21.85 9.16 -7.73
N LYS A 233 -23.08 8.90 -7.23
CA LYS A 233 -23.29 8.19 -5.96
C LYS A 233 -22.72 6.78 -6.02
N LEU A 234 -22.88 6.09 -7.15
CA LEU A 234 -22.34 4.75 -7.33
C LEU A 234 -20.80 4.73 -7.29
N VAL A 235 -20.15 5.68 -7.96
CA VAL A 235 -18.68 5.84 -7.94
C VAL A 235 -18.16 6.16 -6.52
N HIS A 236 -18.97 6.85 -5.71
CA HIS A 236 -18.60 7.21 -4.33
C HIS A 236 -18.84 6.08 -3.32
N ASP A 237 -19.99 5.41 -3.36
CA ASP A 237 -20.43 4.48 -2.30
C ASP A 237 -21.30 3.32 -2.84
N GLY A 238 -20.94 2.79 -4.01
CA GLY A 238 -21.64 1.65 -4.59
C GLY A 238 -21.50 0.35 -3.80
N SER A 239 -22.46 -0.57 -3.97
CA SER A 239 -22.27 -1.94 -3.50
C SER A 239 -21.17 -2.63 -4.32
N PHE A 240 -20.42 -3.57 -3.74
CA PHE A 240 -19.35 -4.28 -4.46
C PHE A 240 -19.80 -4.85 -5.81
N ARG A 241 -21.00 -5.45 -5.86
CA ARG A 241 -21.57 -6.01 -7.09
C ARG A 241 -21.76 -4.92 -8.16
N ASP A 242 -22.33 -3.79 -7.77
CA ASP A 242 -22.57 -2.68 -8.68
C ASP A 242 -21.26 -2.04 -9.14
N LYS A 243 -20.27 -1.92 -8.25
CA LYS A 243 -18.92 -1.46 -8.61
C LYS A 243 -18.32 -2.34 -9.71
N LEU A 244 -18.33 -3.66 -9.50
CA LEU A 244 -17.76 -4.63 -10.44
C LEU A 244 -18.44 -4.59 -11.82
N LEU A 245 -19.77 -4.47 -11.83
CA LEU A 245 -20.56 -4.46 -13.07
C LEU A 245 -20.51 -3.13 -13.82
N GLN A 246 -20.57 -2.01 -13.10
CA GLN A 246 -20.85 -0.71 -13.71
C GLN A 246 -19.64 0.23 -13.77
N TYR A 247 -18.62 0.07 -12.91
CA TYR A 247 -17.45 0.97 -12.98
C TYR A 247 -16.77 0.94 -14.35
N PRO A 248 -16.48 -0.22 -14.96
CA PRO A 248 -15.84 -0.24 -16.28
C PRO A 248 -16.59 0.61 -17.32
N GLU A 249 -17.92 0.50 -17.38
CA GLU A 249 -18.76 1.30 -18.28
C GLU A 249 -18.78 2.78 -17.90
N ILE A 250 -18.89 3.11 -16.62
CA ILE A 250 -18.90 4.51 -16.17
C ILE A 250 -17.57 5.21 -16.51
N LEU A 251 -16.46 4.49 -16.37
CA LEU A 251 -15.12 4.99 -16.61
C LEU A 251 -14.81 5.17 -18.10
N THR A 252 -15.25 4.26 -18.97
CA THR A 252 -14.89 4.29 -20.41
C THR A 252 -16.02 4.78 -21.31
N GLY A 253 -17.27 4.74 -20.84
CA GLY A 253 -18.48 4.92 -21.65
C GLY A 253 -18.89 3.67 -22.45
N ILE A 254 -18.19 2.55 -22.28
CA ILE A 254 -18.39 1.32 -23.04
C ILE A 254 -18.59 0.17 -22.05
N SER A 255 -19.65 -0.63 -22.24
CA SER A 255 -19.87 -1.79 -21.37
C SER A 255 -18.76 -2.82 -21.54
N LEU A 256 -18.20 -3.30 -20.43
CA LEU A 256 -17.28 -4.43 -20.41
C LEU A 256 -18.04 -5.76 -20.29
N TRP A 257 -19.08 -5.78 -19.46
CA TRP A 257 -19.78 -7.00 -19.08
C TRP A 257 -21.21 -7.05 -19.60
N THR A 258 -21.74 -8.26 -19.66
CA THR A 258 -23.20 -8.49 -19.60
C THR A 258 -23.53 -9.08 -18.23
N GLU A 259 -24.78 -9.00 -17.77
CA GLU A 259 -25.18 -9.61 -16.48
C GLU A 259 -24.92 -11.13 -16.42
N ASP A 260 -24.84 -11.78 -17.58
CA ASP A 260 -24.56 -13.20 -17.75
C ASP A 260 -23.07 -13.53 -17.94
N ASP A 261 -22.18 -12.55 -17.79
CA ASP A 261 -20.75 -12.77 -17.96
C ASP A 261 -20.24 -13.86 -17.00
N LYS A 262 -19.62 -14.90 -17.58
CA LYS A 262 -19.18 -16.09 -16.84
C LYS A 262 -18.13 -15.77 -15.79
N LEU A 263 -17.26 -14.81 -16.07
CA LEU A 263 -16.16 -14.44 -15.20
C LEU A 263 -16.69 -13.69 -13.98
N VAL A 264 -17.54 -12.69 -14.21
CA VAL A 264 -18.19 -11.91 -13.14
C VAL A 264 -19.08 -12.81 -12.28
N ARG A 265 -19.93 -13.63 -12.91
CA ARG A 265 -20.77 -14.61 -12.20
C ARG A 265 -19.93 -15.58 -11.39
N GLY A 266 -18.89 -16.16 -11.99
CA GLY A 266 -17.98 -17.09 -11.33
C GLY A 266 -17.37 -16.49 -10.07
N TYR A 267 -16.94 -15.23 -10.13
CA TYR A 267 -16.41 -14.54 -8.96
C TYR A 267 -17.47 -14.28 -7.87
N LEU A 268 -18.64 -13.76 -8.26
CA LEU A 268 -19.73 -13.46 -7.33
C LEU A 268 -20.30 -14.71 -6.66
N GLU A 269 -20.20 -15.87 -7.28
CA GLU A 269 -20.65 -17.15 -6.74
C GLU A 269 -19.55 -17.89 -5.96
N ARG A 270 -18.28 -17.72 -6.33
CA ARG A 270 -17.16 -18.51 -5.75
C ARG A 270 -16.26 -17.76 -4.80
N VAL A 271 -16.31 -16.44 -4.72
CA VAL A 271 -15.46 -15.64 -3.81
C VAL A 271 -16.31 -14.92 -2.78
N LYS A 272 -17.31 -14.16 -3.25
CA LYS A 272 -18.15 -13.33 -2.37
C LYS A 272 -18.83 -14.13 -1.24
N PRO A 273 -19.43 -15.33 -1.47
CA PRO A 273 -20.13 -16.05 -0.39
C PRO A 273 -19.18 -16.53 0.70
N PHE A 274 -17.96 -16.94 0.36
CA PHE A 274 -16.95 -17.31 1.34
C PHE A 274 -16.46 -16.09 2.12
N ARG A 275 -16.17 -14.97 1.45
CA ARG A 275 -15.81 -13.71 2.13
C ARG A 275 -16.91 -13.29 3.11
N ASP A 276 -18.17 -13.28 2.67
CA ASP A 276 -19.29 -12.88 3.54
C ASP A 276 -19.47 -13.83 4.73
N SER A 277 -19.13 -15.11 4.55
CA SER A 277 -19.17 -16.11 5.62
C SER A 277 -18.02 -15.94 6.63
N LEU A 278 -16.87 -15.44 6.20
CA LEU A 278 -15.73 -15.09 7.07
C LEU A 278 -15.96 -13.78 7.84
N VAL A 279 -16.48 -12.75 7.17
CA VAL A 279 -16.71 -11.42 7.77
C VAL A 279 -17.96 -11.42 8.65
N HIS A 280 -18.96 -12.22 8.31
CA HIS A 280 -20.22 -12.34 9.06
C HIS A 280 -20.40 -13.77 9.59
N ALA A 281 -19.35 -14.29 10.22
CA ALA A 281 -19.34 -15.63 10.78
C ALA A 281 -20.44 -15.78 11.85
N SER A 282 -21.23 -16.84 11.72
CA SER A 282 -22.30 -17.21 12.65
C SER A 282 -22.11 -18.68 13.03
N PRO A 283 -22.21 -19.04 14.33
CA PRO A 283 -22.16 -20.43 14.76
C PRO A 283 -23.45 -21.21 14.40
N PHE A 284 -24.48 -20.52 13.91
CA PHE A 284 -25.76 -21.11 13.54
C PHE A 284 -25.88 -21.29 12.03
N SER A 285 -26.31 -22.49 11.61
CA SER A 285 -26.83 -22.70 10.26
C SER A 285 -28.22 -22.05 10.18
N GLN A 286 -28.31 -20.90 9.52
CA GLN A 286 -29.55 -20.15 9.32
C GLN A 286 -29.75 -19.84 7.83
N PRO A 287 -29.83 -20.85 6.95
CA PRO A 287 -29.92 -20.65 5.50
C PRO A 287 -31.14 -19.80 5.11
N GLU A 288 -32.25 -19.91 5.84
CA GLU A 288 -33.49 -19.13 5.63
C GLU A 288 -33.27 -17.61 5.77
N ARG A 289 -32.32 -17.16 6.60
CA ARG A 289 -32.01 -15.74 6.80
C ARG A 289 -31.05 -15.17 5.75
N TYR A 290 -30.40 -16.03 4.96
CA TYR A 290 -29.34 -15.65 4.04
C TYR A 290 -29.59 -16.17 2.62
N GLY A 291 -30.86 -16.24 2.21
CA GLY A 291 -31.24 -16.62 0.83
C GLY A 291 -30.86 -18.06 0.47
N GLY A 292 -30.90 -18.98 1.42
CA GLY A 292 -30.55 -20.40 1.24
C GLY A 292 -29.08 -20.74 1.48
N LEU A 293 -28.21 -19.75 1.74
CA LEU A 293 -26.78 -19.97 1.96
C LEU A 293 -26.47 -20.36 3.41
N ASP A 294 -25.87 -21.53 3.59
CA ASP A 294 -25.31 -21.94 4.90
C ASP A 294 -23.91 -21.34 5.08
N LYS A 295 -23.87 -20.15 5.69
CA LYS A 295 -22.62 -19.43 5.99
C LYS A 295 -21.67 -20.24 6.86
N LEU A 296 -22.18 -20.98 7.84
CA LEU A 296 -21.36 -21.81 8.72
C LEU A 296 -20.64 -22.88 7.90
N ARG A 297 -21.38 -23.56 7.02
CA ARG A 297 -20.81 -24.56 6.12
C ARG A 297 -19.74 -23.95 5.20
N HIS A 298 -19.95 -22.76 4.67
CA HIS A 298 -18.94 -22.10 3.82
C HIS A 298 -17.62 -21.87 4.53
N VAL A 299 -17.61 -21.48 5.81
CA VAL A 299 -16.37 -21.30 6.58
C VAL A 299 -15.53 -22.59 6.61
N TYR A 300 -16.19 -23.74 6.75
CA TYR A 300 -15.53 -25.05 6.79
C TYR A 300 -15.16 -25.60 5.41
N LEU A 301 -15.82 -25.14 4.34
CA LEU A 301 -15.52 -25.58 2.98
C LEU A 301 -14.34 -24.84 2.36
N ILE A 302 -13.85 -23.75 2.95
CA ILE A 302 -12.68 -23.02 2.44
C ILE A 302 -11.43 -23.89 2.56
N ASP A 303 -10.77 -24.09 1.42
CA ASP A 303 -9.55 -24.88 1.31
C ASP A 303 -8.58 -24.24 0.30
N GLY A 304 -7.43 -24.89 0.10
CA GLY A 304 -6.40 -24.41 -0.80
C GLY A 304 -6.80 -24.38 -2.27
N GLU A 305 -7.72 -25.25 -2.71
CA GLU A 305 -8.21 -25.26 -4.10
C GLU A 305 -9.09 -24.04 -4.35
N LYS A 306 -10.07 -23.78 -3.47
CA LYS A 306 -10.93 -22.60 -3.57
C LYS A 306 -10.14 -21.30 -3.48
N THR A 307 -9.06 -21.29 -2.69
CA THR A 307 -8.17 -20.13 -2.60
C THR A 307 -7.42 -19.89 -3.92
N ARG A 308 -6.94 -20.95 -4.58
CA ARG A 308 -6.31 -20.85 -5.91
C ARG A 308 -7.31 -20.39 -6.96
N ASP A 309 -8.51 -20.97 -6.98
CA ASP A 309 -9.58 -20.56 -7.88
C ASP A 309 -9.95 -19.09 -7.70
N ALA A 310 -10.08 -18.63 -6.45
CA ALA A 310 -10.35 -17.23 -6.14
C ALA A 310 -9.22 -16.31 -6.63
N ALA A 311 -7.95 -16.69 -6.43
CA ALA A 311 -6.81 -15.92 -6.92
C ALA A 311 -6.82 -15.82 -8.46
N THR A 312 -7.05 -16.93 -9.15
CA THR A 312 -7.14 -16.98 -10.62
C THR A 312 -8.28 -16.11 -11.14
N LEU A 313 -9.48 -16.21 -10.54
CA LEU A 313 -10.63 -15.38 -10.91
C LEU A 313 -10.37 -13.89 -10.64
N THR A 314 -9.73 -13.56 -9.51
CA THR A 314 -9.36 -12.18 -9.17
C THR A 314 -8.40 -11.60 -10.21
N VAL A 315 -7.35 -12.34 -10.57
CA VAL A 315 -6.37 -11.91 -11.57
C VAL A 315 -7.02 -11.73 -12.94
N ALA A 316 -7.87 -12.68 -13.35
CA ALA A 316 -8.59 -12.59 -14.62
C ALA A 316 -9.49 -11.35 -14.67
N ILE A 317 -10.29 -11.09 -13.64
CA ILE A 317 -11.16 -9.90 -13.58
C ILE A 317 -10.35 -8.60 -13.63
N ILE A 318 -9.30 -8.50 -12.81
CA ILE A 318 -8.45 -7.30 -12.81
C ILE A 318 -7.82 -7.09 -14.18
N GLY A 319 -7.38 -8.16 -14.85
CA GLY A 319 -6.78 -8.09 -16.18
C GLY A 319 -7.74 -7.56 -17.26
N GLU A 320 -8.96 -8.07 -17.28
CA GLU A 320 -10.00 -7.61 -18.21
C GLU A 320 -10.38 -6.14 -17.94
N ILE A 321 -10.60 -5.77 -16.68
CA ILE A 321 -10.92 -4.38 -16.30
C ILE A 321 -9.75 -3.45 -16.64
N TRP A 322 -8.52 -3.84 -16.34
CA TRP A 322 -7.33 -3.05 -16.65
C TRP A 322 -7.22 -2.80 -18.15
N THR A 323 -7.34 -3.85 -18.96
CA THR A 323 -7.27 -3.77 -20.42
C THR A 323 -8.37 -2.87 -20.96
N HIS A 324 -9.60 -3.01 -20.47
CA HIS A 324 -10.75 -2.21 -20.87
C HIS A 324 -10.58 -0.73 -20.52
N VAL A 325 -10.18 -0.42 -19.29
CA VAL A 325 -10.09 0.95 -18.78
C VAL A 325 -8.86 1.68 -19.33
N ARG A 326 -7.75 0.97 -19.56
CA ARG A 326 -6.47 1.56 -20.01
C ARG A 326 -6.18 1.37 -21.50
N GLY A 327 -7.04 0.66 -22.24
CA GLY A 327 -6.91 0.47 -23.68
C GLY A 327 -5.75 -0.44 -24.11
N GLY A 328 -5.31 -1.36 -23.24
CA GLY A 328 -4.31 -2.42 -23.55
C GLY A 328 -2.87 -1.95 -23.86
N ALA A 329 -2.63 -0.66 -24.05
CA ALA A 329 -1.32 -0.11 -24.40
C ALA A 329 -0.49 0.36 -23.18
N VAL A 330 -1.06 0.31 -21.98
CA VAL A 330 -0.41 0.75 -20.73
C VAL A 330 0.13 -0.45 -19.99
N ASP A 331 1.42 -0.38 -19.63
CA ASP A 331 2.08 -1.39 -18.80
C ASP A 331 1.28 -1.65 -17.52
N GLU A 332 1.08 -2.92 -17.21
CA GLU A 332 0.44 -3.33 -15.97
C GLU A 332 1.28 -2.90 -14.76
N PRO A 333 0.64 -2.60 -13.62
CA PRO A 333 1.40 -2.23 -12.43
C PRO A 333 2.18 -3.44 -11.90
N ILE A 334 3.36 -3.20 -11.34
CA ILE A 334 4.31 -4.25 -10.92
C ILE A 334 3.66 -5.28 -9.99
N TRP A 335 2.91 -4.81 -8.98
CA TRP A 335 2.20 -5.68 -8.03
C TRP A 335 1.27 -6.68 -8.73
N PHE A 336 0.68 -6.29 -9.86
CA PHE A 336 -0.25 -7.13 -10.62
C PHE A 336 0.50 -8.12 -11.50
N GLN A 337 1.61 -7.70 -12.12
CA GLN A 337 2.47 -8.58 -12.90
C GLN A 337 3.03 -9.73 -12.03
N GLU A 338 3.49 -9.40 -10.83
CA GLU A 338 4.00 -10.38 -9.85
C GLU A 338 2.90 -11.38 -9.44
N LEU A 339 1.72 -10.88 -9.07
CA LEU A 339 0.57 -11.72 -8.71
C LEU A 339 0.14 -12.63 -9.87
N ARG A 340 0.02 -12.07 -11.07
CA ARG A 340 -0.38 -12.82 -12.26
C ARG A 340 0.62 -13.94 -12.55
N SER A 341 1.91 -13.62 -12.57
CA SER A 341 2.98 -14.62 -12.76
C SER A 341 2.85 -15.75 -11.75
N LYS A 342 2.62 -15.41 -10.48
CA LYS A 342 2.46 -16.41 -9.41
C LYS A 342 1.24 -17.31 -9.58
N THR A 343 0.13 -16.77 -10.07
CA THR A 343 -1.08 -17.55 -10.34
C THR A 343 -0.95 -18.45 -11.57
N LEU A 344 -0.22 -18.01 -12.60
CA LEU A 344 -0.02 -18.76 -13.85
C LEU A 344 0.97 -19.92 -13.71
N GLU A 345 2.04 -19.77 -12.91
CA GLU A 345 3.02 -20.83 -12.62
C GLU A 345 2.42 -22.12 -12.04
N ARG A 346 1.15 -22.10 -11.62
CA ARG A 346 0.47 -23.23 -10.99
C ARG A 346 -0.77 -23.71 -11.75
N GLY A 347 -1.10 -23.07 -12.87
CA GLY A 347 -2.13 -23.53 -13.82
C GLY A 347 -1.59 -24.47 -14.90
N ALA A 348 -0.26 -24.55 -15.04
CA ALA A 348 0.48 -25.54 -15.82
C ALA A 348 1.02 -26.62 -14.89
#